data_AF-A0A968ISY8-F1
#
_entry.id   AF-A0A968ISY8-F1
#
_cell.length_a   1.000
_cell.length_b   1.000
_cell.length_c   1.000
_cell.angle_alpha   90.00
_cell.angle_beta   90.00
_cell.angle_gamma   90.00
#
_symmetry.space_group_name_H-M   'P 1'
#
loop_
_entity.id
_entity.type
_entity.pdbx_description
1 polymer ?
#
loop_
_entity_poly.entity_id
_entity_poly.type
_entity_poly.pdbx_seq_one_letter_code
_entity_poly.pdbx_strand_id
1 'polypeptide(L)' 'MAAARAKGQKLGRKPGQRVKADLYAPKVLQMVTEGHSYRQIAQSLHLSKTTVNDIVKRDRHANVNL' A
#
# COMPACT_ATOMS: atom_id res chain seq x y z
N MET A 1 -3.59 -2.18 -45.10
CA MET A 1 -3.55 -3.46 -44.37
C MET A 1 -3.73 -3.17 -42.88
N ALA A 2 -4.91 -3.51 -42.36
CA ALA A 2 -5.27 -3.36 -40.96
C ALA A 2 -4.67 -4.52 -40.15
N ALA A 3 -3.40 -4.42 -39.77
CA ALA A 3 -2.76 -5.40 -38.91
C ALA A 3 -2.97 -4.99 -37.45
N ALA A 4 -4.02 -5.56 -36.87
CA ALA A 4 -4.26 -5.78 -35.46
C ALA A 4 -3.42 -4.97 -34.45
N ARG A 5 -4.13 -4.17 -33.66
CA ARG A 5 -3.81 -3.79 -32.27
C ARG A 5 -3.65 -5.06 -31.40
N ALA A 6 -2.70 -5.92 -31.74
CA ALA A 6 -2.52 -7.25 -31.18
C ALA A 6 -1.57 -7.21 -29.98
N LYS A 7 -2.12 -6.74 -28.87
CA LYS A 7 -1.83 -7.19 -27.49
C LYS A 7 -2.67 -6.30 -26.60
N GLY A 8 -3.81 -6.82 -26.15
CA GLY A 8 -4.68 -6.19 -25.15
C GLY A 8 -4.01 -6.09 -23.76
N GLN A 9 -2.77 -5.58 -23.70
CA GLN A 9 -2.11 -5.25 -22.45
C GLN A 9 -2.81 -4.02 -21.90
N LYS A 10 -3.56 -4.23 -20.83
CA LYS A 10 -4.16 -3.15 -20.03
C LYS A 10 -3.02 -2.41 -19.34
N LEU A 11 -2.47 -1.42 -20.02
CA LEU A 11 -1.40 -0.57 -19.51
C LEU A 11 -2.00 0.40 -18.50
N GLY A 12 -1.45 0.41 -17.28
CA GLY A 12 -1.94 1.27 -16.20
C GLY A 12 -1.88 0.60 -14.84
N ARG A 13 -2.01 1.42 -13.79
CA ARG A 13 -2.08 0.92 -12.42
C ARG A 13 -3.41 0.19 -12.26
N LYS A 14 -3.41 -1.14 -12.05
CA LYS A 14 -4.64 -1.88 -11.68
C LYS A 14 -5.01 -1.48 -10.25
N PRO A 15 -6.14 -0.79 -10.01
CA PRO A 15 -6.68 -0.71 -8.66
C PRO A 15 -7.16 -2.12 -8.30
N GLY A 16 -6.38 -2.79 -7.48
CA GLY A 16 -6.63 -4.15 -7.03
C GLY A 16 -6.13 -4.34 -5.61
N GLN A 17 -6.33 -5.54 -5.08
CA GLN A 17 -5.91 -5.93 -3.74
C GLN A 17 -4.39 -5.75 -3.60
N ARG A 18 -3.96 -5.00 -2.59
CA ARG A 18 -2.55 -4.67 -2.40
C ARG A 18 -1.93 -5.66 -1.43
N VAL A 19 -1.75 -6.90 -1.88
CA VAL A 19 -1.29 -8.05 -1.08
C VAL A 19 -0.10 -7.69 -0.18
N LYS A 20 0.92 -6.99 -0.70
CA LYS A 20 2.09 -6.59 0.12
C LYS A 20 1.76 -5.57 1.21
N ALA A 21 0.96 -4.55 0.92
CA ALA A 21 0.63 -3.51 1.90
C ALA A 21 -0.26 -4.07 3.02
N ASP A 22 -1.18 -4.96 2.65
CA ASP A 22 -2.12 -5.57 3.58
C ASP A 22 -1.41 -6.59 4.50
N LEU A 23 -0.37 -7.28 4.02
CA LEU A 23 0.49 -8.16 4.84
C LEU A 23 1.30 -7.40 5.90
N TYR A 24 1.83 -6.22 5.55
CA TYR A 24 2.63 -5.41 6.48
C TYR A 24 1.78 -4.49 7.37
N ALA A 25 0.48 -4.37 7.11
CA ALA A 25 -0.42 -3.51 7.86
C ALA A 25 -0.34 -3.71 9.39
N PRO A 26 -0.49 -4.93 9.96
CA PRO A 26 -0.44 -5.12 11.40
C PRO A 26 0.91 -4.71 12.00
N LYS A 27 2.01 -4.99 11.31
CA LYS A 27 3.37 -4.66 11.78
C LYS A 27 3.67 -3.17 11.70
N VAL A 28 3.15 -2.48 10.68
CA VAL A 28 3.23 -1.02 10.57
C VAL A 28 2.44 -0.38 11.70
N LEU A 29 1.21 -0.81 11.94
CA LEU A 29 0.36 -0.25 12.99
C LEU A 29 0.98 -0.44 14.37
N GLN A 30 1.55 -1.61 14.65
CA GLN A 30 2.28 -1.86 15.89
C GLN A 30 3.44 -0.86 16.07
N MET A 31 4.33 -0.70 15.08
CA MET A 31 5.44 0.24 15.22
C MET A 31 4.98 1.71 15.31
N VAL A 32 3.82 2.05 14.73
CA VAL A 32 3.22 3.37 14.92
C VAL A 32 2.74 3.55 16.36
N THR A 33 2.13 2.53 16.98
CA THR A 33 1.75 2.58 18.40
C THR A 33 2.94 2.66 19.34
N GLU A 34 4.08 2.06 18.95
CA GLU A 34 5.36 2.15 19.68
C GLU A 34 6.05 3.53 19.54
N GLY A 35 5.51 4.43 18.70
CA GLY A 35 6.01 5.80 18.54
C GLY A 35 7.13 5.94 17.51
N HIS A 36 7.40 4.91 16.69
CA HIS A 36 8.40 5.01 15.63
C HIS A 36 7.97 6.00 14.54
N SER A 37 8.93 6.77 14.01
CA SER A 37 8.65 7.67 12.89
C SER A 37 8.37 6.89 11.60
N TYR A 38 7.50 7.43 10.74
CA TYR A 38 7.15 6.78 9.47
C TYR A 38 8.37 6.51 8.56
N ARG A 39 9.46 7.30 8.66
CA ARG A 39 10.70 7.03 7.92
C ARG A 39 11.45 5.83 8.48
N GLN A 40 11.53 5.70 9.81
CA GLN A 40 12.17 4.54 10.45
C GLN A 40 11.42 3.25 10.11
N ILE A 41 10.08 3.28 10.18
CA ILE A 41 9.22 2.14 9.82
C ILE A 41 9.44 1.74 8.35
N ALA A 42 9.47 2.73 7.45
CA ALA A 42 9.72 2.50 6.03
C ALA A 42 11.09 1.85 5.79
N GLN A 43 12.13 2.30 6.48
CA GLN A 43 13.48 1.76 6.35
C GLN A 43 13.59 0.34 6.92
N SER A 44 13.00 0.08 8.09
CA SER A 44 13.02 -1.25 8.71
C SER A 44 12.25 -2.30 7.90
N LEU A 45 11.11 -1.93 7.31
CA LEU A 45 10.27 -2.85 6.55
C LEU A 45 10.58 -2.87 5.04
N HIS A 46 11.58 -2.12 4.59
CA HIS A 46 11.89 -1.96 3.16
C HIS A 46 10.67 -1.52 2.34
N LEU A 47 9.86 -0.64 2.93
CA LEU A 47 8.66 -0.05 2.34
C LEU A 47 8.93 1.40 1.96
N SER A 48 8.14 1.94 1.03
CA SER A 48 8.12 3.39 0.82
C SER A 48 7.36 4.08 1.95
N LYS A 49 7.76 5.31 2.31
CA LYS A 49 7.00 6.18 3.24
C LYS A 49 5.54 6.34 2.79
N THR A 50 5.30 6.39 1.48
CA THR A 50 3.95 6.46 0.91
C THR A 50 3.10 5.24 1.23
N THR A 51 3.71 4.04 1.23
CA THR A 51 3.01 2.79 1.61
C THR A 51 2.65 2.78 3.09
N VAL A 52 3.57 3.22 3.96
CA VAL A 52 3.31 3.36 5.40
C VAL A 52 2.15 4.34 5.64
N ASN A 53 2.15 5.49 4.95
CA ASN A 53 1.08 6.48 5.06
C ASN A 53 -0.27 5.96 4.56
N ASP A 54 -0.29 5.24 3.43
CA ASP A 54 -1.50 4.63 2.87
C ASP A 54 -2.10 3.59 3.83
N ILE A 55 -1.26 2.79 4.51
CA ILE A 55 -1.69 1.81 5.52
C ILE A 55 -2.37 2.52 6.69
N VAL A 56 -1.71 3.51 7.29
CA VAL A 56 -2.24 4.25 8.45
C VAL A 56 -3.54 4.99 8.09
N LYS A 57 -3.60 5.60 6.90
CA LYS A 57 -4.83 6.24 6.42
C LYS A 57 -5.98 5.25 6.31
N ARG A 58 -5.74 4.07 5.73
CA ARG A 58 -6.77 3.04 5.60
C ARG A 58 -7.26 2.53 6.93
N ASP A 59 -6.36 2.26 7.86
CA ASP A 59 -6.72 1.84 9.22
C ASP A 59 -7.63 2.88 9.88
N ARG A 60 -7.26 4.17 9.77
CA ARG A 60 -8.12 5.26 10.25
C ARG A 60 -9.48 5.31 9.56
N HIS A 61 -9.56 5.12 8.25
CA HIS A 61 -10.83 5.06 7.53
C HIS A 61 -11.67 3.83 7.88
N ALA A 62 -11.03 2.68 8.13
CA ALA A 62 -11.72 1.46 8.55
C ALA A 62 -12.31 1.62 9.95
N ASN A 63 -11.59 2.27 10.87
CA ASN A 63 -12.02 2.48 12.25
C ASN A 63 -13.13 3.55 12.40
N VAL A 64 -13.31 4.43 11.41
CA VAL A 64 -14.36 5.47 11.40
C VAL A 64 -15.70 4.96 10.84
N ASN A 65 -15.72 3.81 10.16
CA ASN A 65 -16.94 3.23 9.58
C ASN A 65 -17.62 2.18 10.49
N LEU A 66 -17.25 2.14 11.78
CA LEU A 66 -17.87 1.35 12.85
C LEU A 66 -18.65 2.27 13.79
#